data_AF-A0A7Y3MB83-F1
#
_entry.id   AF-A0A7Y3MB83-F1
#
_cell.length_a   1.000
_cell.length_b   1.000
_cell.length_c   1.000
_cell.angle_alpha   90.00
_cell.angle_beta   90.00
_cell.angle_gamma   90.00
#
_symmetry.space_group_name_H-M   'P 1'
#
loop_
_entity.id
_entity.type
_entity.pdbx_description
1 polymer ?
#
loop_
_entity_poly.entity_id
_entity_poly.type
_entity_poly.pdbx_seq_one_letter_code
_entity_poly.pdbx_strand_id
1 'polypeptide(L)' 'MNKIFNLFILTVIFFFNISSLSCQILITNRSFEGQIADATMPSGWFSQSEGTTPDILPGYWGVYLEPEDGDSCVGLI' A
#
# COMPACT_ATOMS: atom_id res chain seq x y z
N MET A 1 -14.77 29.60 41.96
CA MET A 1 -14.78 28.14 41.67
C MET A 1 -13.67 27.48 42.48
N ASN A 2 -13.91 26.29 43.04
CA ASN A 2 -12.91 25.55 43.82
C ASN A 2 -11.81 25.00 42.91
N LYS A 3 -10.54 25.19 43.28
CA LYS A 3 -9.38 24.70 42.48
C LYS A 3 -9.44 23.18 42.22
N ILE A 4 -9.94 22.42 43.19
CA ILE A 4 -10.16 20.97 43.11
C ILE A 4 -11.21 20.60 42.05
N PHE A 5 -12.29 21.38 41.92
CA PHE A 5 -13.32 21.16 40.91
C PHE A 5 -12.80 21.42 39.49
N ASN A 6 -11.97 22.45 39.33
CA ASN A 6 -11.31 22.74 38.05
C ASN A 6 -10.32 21.64 37.66
N LEU A 7 -9.55 21.11 38.64
CA LEU A 7 -8.62 19.99 38.42
C LEU A 7 -9.37 18.74 37.95
N PHE A 8 -10.49 18.42 38.60
CA PHE A 8 -11.34 17.28 38.23
C PHE A 8 -11.86 17.40 36.78
N ILE A 9 -12.35 18.58 36.38
CA ILE A 9 -12.80 18.84 35.01
C ILE A 9 -11.65 18.63 34.00
N LEU A 10 -10.46 19.16 34.29
CA LEU A 10 -9.29 19.00 33.41
C LEU A 10 -8.88 17.54 33.25
N THR A 11 -8.89 16.75 34.33
CA THR A 11 -8.59 15.30 34.24
C THR A 11 -9.64 14.53 33.44
N VAL A 12 -10.94 14.83 33.61
CA VAL A 12 -12.00 14.16 32.83
C VAL A 12 -11.85 14.46 31.33
N ILE A 13 -11.58 15.72 30.97
CA ILE A 13 -11.31 16.11 29.56
C ILE A 13 -10.08 15.37 29.01
N PHE A 14 -9.00 15.26 29.80
CA PHE A 14 -7.78 14.56 29.37
C PHE A 14 -8.05 13.07 29.08
N PHE A 15 -8.72 12.35 29.99
CA PHE A 15 -9.04 10.93 29.80
C PHE A 15 -9.96 10.68 28.61
N PHE A 16 -10.86 11.61 28.28
CA PHE A 16 -11.77 11.48 27.13
C PHE A 16 -11.08 11.54 25.76
N ASN A 17 -9.83 12.02 25.67
CA ASN A 17 -9.12 12.18 24.40
C ASN A 17 -8.17 11.01 24.06
N ILE A 18 -8.00 10.03 24.96
CA ILE A 18 -7.03 8.93 24.81
C ILE A 18 -7.47 7.89 23.76
N SER A 19 -8.76 7.79 23.47
CA SER A 19 -9.34 6.79 22.54
C SER A 19 -8.98 6.99 21.06
N SER A 20 -8.41 8.14 20.68
CA SER A 20 -8.21 8.53 19.27
C SER A 20 -6.80 8.23 18.71
N LEU A 21 -5.98 7.47 19.43
CA LEU A 21 -4.54 7.31 19.12
C LEU A 21 -4.21 6.35 17.96
N SER A 22 -5.19 5.65 17.38
CA SER A 22 -4.97 4.73 16.25
C SER A 22 -5.09 5.44 14.89
N CYS A 23 -3.95 5.85 14.31
CA CYS A 23 -3.88 6.45 12.98
C CYS A 23 -3.20 5.51 11.96
N GLN A 24 -3.71 4.27 11.82
CA GLN A 24 -3.18 3.33 10.83
C GLN A 24 -4.11 3.23 9.61
N ILE A 25 -3.60 3.63 8.45
CA ILE A 25 -4.32 3.59 7.17
C ILE A 25 -4.22 2.18 6.59
N LEU A 26 -5.36 1.57 6.23
CA LEU A 26 -5.37 0.31 5.48
C LEU A 26 -5.02 0.60 4.02
N ILE A 27 -3.99 -0.09 3.50
CA ILE A 27 -3.60 -0.05 2.09
C ILE A 27 -3.44 -1.51 1.67
N THR A 28 -4.00 -1.87 0.52
CA THR A 28 -3.95 -3.23 -0.04
C THR A 28 -2.54 -3.55 -0.54
N ASN A 29 -2.09 -4.79 -0.37
CA ASN A 29 -0.80 -5.30 -0.89
C ASN A 29 0.40 -4.35 -0.65
N ARG A 30 0.54 -3.79 0.56
CA ARG A 30 1.59 -2.78 0.85
C ARG A 30 3.02 -3.27 0.62
N SER A 31 3.22 -4.57 0.74
CA SER A 31 4.53 -5.22 0.65
C SER A 31 4.83 -5.77 -0.75
N PHE A 32 3.89 -5.69 -1.70
CA PHE A 32 3.96 -6.29 -3.04
C PHE A 32 4.08 -7.83 -3.09
N GLU A 33 4.35 -8.50 -1.95
CA GLU A 33 4.25 -9.96 -1.69
C GLU A 33 2.86 -10.59 -1.91
N GLY A 34 1.93 -9.88 -2.57
CA GLY A 34 0.70 -10.43 -3.11
C GLY A 34 0.97 -11.42 -4.25
N GLN A 35 -0.09 -12.01 -4.79
CA GLN A 35 0.03 -13.02 -5.84
C GLN A 35 0.51 -12.42 -7.19
N ILE A 36 1.40 -13.18 -7.85
CA ILE A 36 2.41 -12.76 -8.83
C ILE A 36 2.41 -11.27 -9.21
N ALA A 37 2.07 -10.80 -10.43
CA ALA A 37 1.34 -11.36 -11.59
C ALA A 37 1.84 -10.78 -12.97
N ASP A 38 1.46 -11.29 -14.17
CA ASP A 38 2.16 -10.94 -15.45
C ASP A 38 1.39 -9.89 -16.25
N ALA A 39 2.12 -8.96 -16.88
CA ALA A 39 1.59 -7.79 -17.60
C ALA A 39 0.38 -7.13 -16.90
N THR A 40 0.37 -7.12 -15.56
CA THR A 40 -0.75 -6.70 -14.73
C THR A 40 -0.28 -5.86 -13.54
N MET A 41 -1.21 -5.12 -12.93
CA MET A 41 -0.92 -4.30 -11.76
C MET A 41 -0.91 -5.12 -10.46
N PRO A 42 -0.09 -4.72 -9.47
CA PRO A 42 -0.20 -5.25 -8.11
C PRO A 42 -1.59 -5.12 -7.52
N SER A 43 -2.04 -6.12 -6.76
CA SER A 43 -3.40 -6.15 -6.22
C SER A 43 -3.71 -4.90 -5.38
N GLY A 44 -4.73 -4.13 -5.78
CA GLY A 44 -5.10 -2.86 -5.13
C GLY A 44 -4.19 -1.67 -5.44
N TRP A 45 -3.29 -1.80 -6.42
CA TRP A 45 -2.53 -0.72 -7.04
C TRP A 45 -3.04 -0.48 -8.46
N PHE A 46 -2.86 0.75 -8.94
CA PHE A 46 -3.21 1.16 -10.29
C PHE A 46 -2.06 1.97 -10.87
N SER A 47 -1.91 1.91 -12.19
CA SER A 47 -1.16 2.88 -12.98
C SER A 47 -1.84 4.27 -12.90
N GLN A 48 -1.23 5.31 -13.50
CA GLN A 48 -1.62 6.72 -13.33
C GLN A 48 -3.12 7.02 -13.53
N SER A 49 -3.82 6.18 -14.30
CA SER A 49 -5.29 6.14 -14.36
C SER A 49 -5.78 4.69 -14.23
N GLU A 50 -6.93 4.49 -13.57
CA GLU A 50 -7.62 3.20 -13.61
C GLU A 50 -7.91 2.78 -15.07
N GLY A 51 -7.71 1.50 -15.39
CA GLY A 51 -7.94 0.96 -16.73
C GLY A 51 -6.77 1.04 -17.71
N THR A 52 -5.58 1.53 -17.31
CA THR A 52 -4.36 1.40 -18.12
C THR A 52 -3.58 0.11 -17.81
N THR A 53 -3.23 -0.64 -18.85
CA THR A 53 -2.35 -1.83 -18.78
C THR A 53 -0.90 -1.38 -18.54
N PRO A 54 -0.06 -2.11 -17.77
CA PRO A 54 1.39 -1.89 -17.80
C PRO A 54 1.98 -2.30 -19.15
N ASP A 55 2.63 -1.37 -19.83
CA ASP A 55 3.06 -1.51 -21.22
C ASP A 55 4.29 -2.42 -21.47
N ILE A 56 4.82 -3.14 -20.47
CA ILE A 56 6.13 -3.83 -20.57
C ILE A 56 6.15 -5.22 -19.91
N LEU A 57 6.48 -6.25 -20.70
CA LEU A 57 6.89 -7.59 -20.23
C LEU A 57 8.33 -7.53 -19.68
N PRO A 58 8.70 -8.28 -18.62
CA PRO A 58 8.05 -9.50 -18.09
C PRO A 58 7.07 -9.22 -16.93
N GLY A 59 6.47 -8.03 -16.91
CA GLY A 59 5.39 -7.71 -15.98
C GLY A 59 5.76 -7.78 -14.50
N TYR A 60 4.75 -8.00 -13.67
CA TYR A 60 4.82 -7.92 -12.21
C TYR A 60 5.29 -9.25 -11.55
N TRP A 61 5.90 -10.20 -12.29
CA TRP A 61 6.66 -11.34 -11.69
C TRP A 61 8.18 -11.19 -11.71
N GLY A 62 8.78 -10.33 -12.55
CA GLY A 62 10.24 -10.24 -12.65
C GLY A 62 10.91 -11.52 -13.19
N VAL A 63 10.39 -12.09 -14.28
CA VAL A 63 11.04 -13.20 -15.00
C VAL A 63 12.17 -12.66 -15.86
N TYR A 64 13.42 -13.01 -15.56
CA TYR A 64 14.59 -12.61 -16.34
C TYR A 64 15.34 -13.85 -16.84
N LEU A 65 15.33 -14.05 -18.16
CA LEU A 65 16.10 -15.07 -18.88
C LEU A 65 17.12 -14.33 -19.76
N GLU A 66 18.40 -14.69 -19.68
CA GLU A 66 19.44 -14.04 -20.47
C GLU A 66 19.40 -14.54 -21.93
N PRO A 67 19.44 -13.67 -22.95
CA PRO A 67 19.30 -14.10 -24.35
C PRO A 67 20.37 -15.08 -24.84
N GLU A 68 21.52 -15.15 -24.16
CA GLU A 68 22.62 -16.07 -24.46
C GLU A 68 22.34 -17.53 -24.06
N ASP A 69 21.38 -17.77 -23.17
CA ASP A 69 20.95 -19.13 -22.77
C ASP A 69 19.88 -19.75 -23.71
N GLY A 70 19.44 -19.01 -24.74
CA GLY A 70 18.50 -19.51 -25.77
C GLY A 70 17.01 -19.27 -25.49
N ASP A 71 16.68 -18.55 -24.41
CA ASP A 71 15.33 -18.35 -23.88
C ASP A 71 14.82 -16.89 -23.99
N SER A 72 15.05 -16.24 -25.14
CA SER A 72 14.70 -14.82 -25.36
C SER A 72 13.28 -14.60 -25.89
N CYS A 73 12.50 -13.79 -25.17
CA CYS A 73 11.17 -13.34 -25.59
C CYS A 73 11.22 -11.99 -26.33
N VAL A 74 10.55 -11.87 -27.48
CA VAL A 74 10.36 -10.58 -28.16
C VAL A 74 9.24 -9.80 -27.49
N GLY A 75 9.56 -8.67 -26.86
CA GLY A 75 8.57 -7.69 -26.43
C GLY A 75 7.99 -6.95 -27.64
N LEU A 76 6.67 -7.00 -27.80
CA LEU A 76 5.93 -6.18 -28.76
C LEU A 76 5.52 -4.85 -28.10
N ILE A 77 5.81 -3.75 -28.80
CA ILE A 77 5.34 -2.38 -28.53
C ILE A 77 4.23 -2.00 -29.50
#